data_AF-A0A0D7DXE4-F1
#
_entry.id   AF-A0A0D7DXE4-F1
#
_cell.length_a   1.000
_cell.length_b   1.000
_cell.length_c   1.000
_cell.angle_alpha   90.00
_cell.angle_beta   90.00
_cell.angle_gamma   90.00
#
_symmetry.space_group_name_H-M   'P 1'
#
loop_
_entity.id
_entity.type
_entity.pdbx_description
1 polymer ?
#
loop_
_entity_poly.entity_id
_entity_poly.type
_entity_poly.pdbx_seq_one_letter_code
_entity_poly.pdbx_strand_id
1 'polypeptide(L)'
;MAFDQPYLGHQARDVKNKGFVLRDDNGEVPIEAVDIVADTVVRLRASRGFSGQPRISYASHQVGGAGQLRDSDPMRADATYEYLPDLMPAEANIKALVHQPYPLHNWSIAFDIAAQGGER
;
A
#
# COMPACT_ATOMS: atom_id res chain seq x y z
N MET A 1 -10.45 6.63 2.98
CA MET A 1 -9.22 5.95 2.51
C MET A 1 -9.41 5.38 1.11
N ALA A 2 -8.34 5.09 0.37
CA ALA A 2 -8.42 4.35 -0.90
C ALA A 2 -7.16 3.51 -1.15
N PHE A 3 -7.27 2.55 -2.08
CA PHE A 3 -6.11 1.88 -2.66
C PHE A 3 -5.63 2.59 -3.92
N ASP A 4 -4.32 2.75 -4.05
CA ASP A 4 -3.68 3.35 -5.22
C ASP A 4 -2.31 2.71 -5.48
N GLN A 5 -1.67 3.01 -6.61
CA GLN A 5 -0.36 2.48 -6.98
C GLN A 5 0.76 3.41 -6.48
N PRO A 6 1.55 3.03 -5.47
CA PRO A 6 2.71 3.82 -5.07
C PRO A 6 3.76 3.81 -6.18
N TYR A 7 4.54 4.90 -6.26
CA TYR A 7 5.74 4.93 -7.08
C TYR A 7 6.85 4.13 -6.39
N LEU A 8 7.19 2.97 -6.94
CA LEU A 8 8.34 2.17 -6.52
C LEU A 8 9.52 2.48 -7.42
N GLY A 9 10.43 3.32 -6.91
CA GLY A 9 11.38 4.05 -7.76
C GLY A 9 10.60 5.03 -8.65
N HIS A 10 10.73 4.89 -9.97
CA HIS A 10 10.16 5.84 -10.94
C HIS A 10 8.90 5.32 -11.65
N GLN A 11 8.26 4.27 -11.12
CA GLN A 11 7.08 3.66 -11.74
C GLN A 11 6.00 3.40 -10.71
N ALA A 12 4.76 3.79 -11.03
CA ALA A 12 3.58 3.38 -10.27
C ALA A 12 3.36 1.87 -10.47
N ARG A 13 3.26 1.12 -9.39
CA ARG A 13 3.14 -0.35 -9.45
C ARG A 13 2.16 -0.87 -8.41
N ASP A 14 1.50 -1.97 -8.74
CA ASP A 14 0.81 -2.77 -7.74
C ASP A 14 1.81 -3.51 -6.84
N VAL A 15 1.40 -3.70 -5.59
CA VAL A 15 2.11 -4.46 -4.56
C VAL A 15 1.32 -5.72 -4.28
N LYS A 16 2.02 -6.85 -4.10
CA LYS A 16 1.40 -8.13 -3.70
C LYS A 16 0.43 -7.88 -2.54
N ASN A 17 -0.82 -8.35 -2.69
CA ASN A 17 -1.88 -8.21 -1.69
C ASN A 17 -2.05 -6.76 -1.17
N LYS A 18 -1.86 -5.75 -2.02
CA LYS A 18 -1.93 -4.32 -1.64
C LYS A 18 -0.96 -3.91 -0.52
N GLY A 19 0.07 -4.72 -0.25
CA GLY A 19 1.04 -4.52 0.81
C GLY A 19 0.76 -5.34 2.08
N PHE A 20 -0.31 -6.14 2.13
CA PHE A 20 -0.65 -6.95 3.30
C PHE A 20 -0.03 -8.35 3.27
N VAL A 21 0.45 -8.79 4.43
CA VAL A 21 0.81 -10.18 4.70
C VAL A 21 0.01 -10.63 5.91
N LEU A 22 -0.55 -11.84 5.81
CA LEU A 22 -1.26 -12.49 6.89
C LEU A 22 -0.47 -13.73 7.30
N ARG A 23 -0.21 -13.88 8.59
CA ARG A 23 0.48 -15.04 9.15
C ARG A 23 -0.28 -15.58 10.34
N ASP A 24 -0.12 -16.86 10.58
CA ASP A 24 -0.53 -17.53 11.81
C ASP A 24 0.64 -18.38 12.34
N ASP A 25 0.41 -19.20 13.38
CA ASP A 25 1.48 -19.97 14.01
C ASP A 25 2.08 -21.04 13.07
N ASN A 26 1.40 -21.36 11.97
CA ASN A 26 1.88 -22.27 10.93
C ASN A 26 2.55 -21.55 9.75
N GLY A 27 2.71 -20.22 9.80
CA GLY A 27 3.38 -19.42 8.78
C GLY A 27 2.44 -18.52 7.98
N GLU A 28 2.79 -18.20 6.72
CA GLU A 28 1.98 -17.33 5.86
C GLU A 28 0.63 -17.98 5.53
N VAL A 29 -0.44 -17.20 5.65
CA VAL A 29 -1.79 -17.59 5.25
C VAL A 29 -2.11 -16.87 3.95
N PRO A 30 -2.46 -17.58 2.85
CA PRO A 30 -2.80 -16.91 1.61
C PRO A 30 -4.05 -16.04 1.77
N ILE A 31 -3.95 -14.79 1.28
CA ILE A 31 -5.03 -13.81 1.24
C ILE A 31 -5.74 -13.93 -0.11
N GLU A 32 -7.05 -14.17 -0.09
CA GLU A 32 -7.90 -14.26 -1.29
C GLU A 32 -8.36 -12.89 -1.78
N ALA A 33 -8.60 -11.96 -0.85
CA ALA A 33 -9.11 -10.63 -1.15
C ALA A 33 -8.68 -9.60 -0.10
N VAL A 34 -8.51 -8.36 -0.56
CA VAL A 34 -8.25 -7.18 0.26
C VAL A 34 -9.18 -6.06 -0.22
N ASP A 35 -10.14 -5.69 0.62
CA ASP A 35 -11.22 -4.76 0.26
C ASP A 35 -11.31 -3.61 1.26
N ILE A 36 -11.57 -2.38 0.80
CA ILE A 36 -12.05 -1.31 1.67
C ILE A 36 -13.56 -1.47 1.77
N VAL A 37 -14.06 -1.80 2.96
CA VAL A 37 -15.49 -2.12 3.18
C VAL A 37 -16.24 -1.02 3.94
N ALA A 38 -15.51 -0.05 4.48
CA ALA A 38 -16.03 1.18 5.07
C ALA A 38 -14.90 2.23 5.08
N ASP A 39 -15.23 3.49 5.42
CA ASP A 39 -14.30 4.62 5.37
C ASP A 39 -12.98 4.43 6.12
N THR A 40 -12.99 3.60 7.16
CA THR A 40 -11.87 3.32 8.05
C THR A 40 -11.52 1.83 8.17
N VAL A 41 -12.14 0.97 7.34
CA VAL A 41 -12.06 -0.48 7.52
C VAL A 41 -11.58 -1.17 6.25
N VAL A 42 -10.43 -1.83 6.36
CA VAL A 42 -9.93 -2.78 5.36
C VAL A 42 -10.25 -4.20 5.83
N ARG A 43 -10.84 -5.00 4.95
CA ARG A 43 -11.15 -6.43 5.16
C ARG A 43 -10.18 -7.29 4.37
N LEU A 44 -9.49 -8.20 5.07
CA LEU A 44 -8.71 -9.28 4.47
C LEU A 44 -9.53 -10.56 4.54
N ARG A 45 -9.59 -11.31 3.44
CA ARG A 45 -10.18 -12.65 3.40
C ARG A 45 -9.08 -13.69 3.30
N ALA A 46 -8.98 -14.55 4.29
CA ALA A 46 -8.02 -15.66 4.28
C ALA A 46 -8.60 -16.87 3.55
N SER A 47 -7.74 -17.59 2.84
CA SER A 47 -8.10 -18.83 2.12
C SER A 47 -8.35 -20.04 3.04
N ARG A 48 -7.95 -19.93 4.30
CA ARG A 48 -8.12 -20.98 5.32
C ARG A 48 -8.30 -20.35 6.69
N GLY A 49 -8.78 -21.17 7.64
CA GLY A 49 -8.78 -20.80 9.05
C GLY A 49 -7.37 -20.61 9.61
N PHE A 50 -7.30 -19.94 10.77
CA PHE A 50 -6.06 -19.65 11.47
C PHE A 50 -5.75 -20.69 12.55
N SER A 51 -4.47 -20.97 12.72
CA SER A 51 -3.92 -21.69 13.87
C SER A 51 -3.24 -20.71 14.82
N GLY A 52 -3.62 -20.72 16.09
CA GLY A 52 -3.03 -19.84 17.10
C GLY A 52 -3.39 -18.37 16.89
N GLN A 53 -2.41 -17.47 17.05
CA GLN A 53 -2.63 -16.02 17.05
C GLN A 53 -2.26 -15.40 15.71
N PRO A 54 -3.23 -15.12 14.82
CA PRO A 54 -2.93 -14.48 13.54
C PRO A 54 -2.30 -13.08 13.72
N ARG A 55 -1.41 -12.73 12.81
CA ARG A 55 -0.82 -11.40 12.65
C ARG A 55 -0.99 -10.87 11.24
N ILE A 56 -1.16 -9.56 11.16
CA ILE A 56 -1.19 -8.81 9.91
C ILE A 56 0.02 -7.88 9.91
N SER A 57 0.84 -8.01 8.88
CA SER A 57 1.89 -7.05 8.57
C SER A 57 1.50 -6.27 7.32
N TYR A 58 1.82 -4.97 7.28
CA TYR A 58 1.59 -4.11 6.13
C TYR A 58 2.88 -3.38 5.75
N ALA A 59 3.13 -3.28 4.44
CA ALA A 59 4.36 -2.70 3.87
C ALA A 59 5.65 -3.29 4.45
N SER A 60 5.62 -4.60 4.74
CA SER A 60 6.78 -5.33 5.25
C SER A 60 7.79 -5.63 4.14
N HIS A 61 9.01 -6.04 4.52
CA HIS A 61 10.02 -6.45 3.55
C HIS A 61 9.55 -7.56 2.59
N GLN A 62 8.65 -8.46 3.03
CA GLN A 62 8.14 -9.56 2.20
C GLN A 62 7.34 -9.11 0.98
N VAL A 63 6.77 -7.90 1.03
CA VAL A 63 6.02 -7.29 -0.08
C VAL A 63 6.81 -6.15 -0.72
N GLY A 64 8.11 -6.03 -0.40
CA GLY A 64 8.99 -5.00 -0.97
C GLY A 64 8.99 -3.67 -0.20
N GLY A 65 8.51 -3.65 1.04
CA GLY A 65 8.58 -2.45 1.90
C GLY A 65 7.56 -1.36 1.57
N ALA A 66 6.53 -1.67 0.77
CA ALA A 66 5.53 -0.72 0.32
C ALA A 66 4.11 -1.29 0.44
N GLY A 67 3.12 -0.41 0.39
CA GLY A 67 1.71 -0.80 0.33
C GLY A 67 0.87 0.23 -0.41
N GLN A 68 -0.38 -0.14 -0.68
CA GLN A 68 -1.27 0.61 -1.57
C GLN A 68 -2.30 1.47 -0.85
N LEU A 69 -2.36 1.46 0.48
CA LEU A 69 -3.32 2.23 1.26
C LEU A 69 -2.87 3.67 1.46
N ARG A 70 -3.73 4.61 1.07
CA ARG A 70 -3.58 6.05 1.34
C ARG A 70 -4.86 6.68 1.91
N ASP A 71 -4.74 7.87 2.48
CA ASP A 71 -5.86 8.69 2.95
C ASP A 71 -6.81 9.10 1.81
N SER A 72 -7.98 9.68 2.09
CA SER A 72 -8.92 10.09 1.03
C SER A 72 -8.71 11.50 0.50
N ASP A 73 -7.68 12.21 0.96
CA ASP A 73 -7.49 13.63 0.64
C ASP A 73 -7.13 13.81 -0.84
N PRO A 74 -7.94 14.56 -1.63
CA PRO A 74 -7.66 14.81 -3.04
C PRO A 74 -6.64 15.93 -3.28
N MET A 75 -6.03 16.49 -2.23
CA MET A 75 -5.08 17.60 -2.34
C MET A 75 -3.91 17.28 -3.29
N ARG A 76 -3.54 18.30 -4.05
CA ARG A 76 -2.42 18.27 -5.00
C ARG A 76 -1.51 19.46 -4.73
N ALA A 77 -0.24 19.32 -5.11
CA ALA A 77 0.70 20.41 -5.07
C ALA A 77 0.26 21.56 -5.99
N ASP A 78 0.56 22.79 -5.59
CA ASP A 78 0.29 23.98 -6.42
C ASP A 78 1.21 24.05 -7.65
N ALA A 79 2.42 23.50 -7.51
CA ALA A 79 3.40 23.41 -8.59
C ALA A 79 3.30 22.07 -9.35
N THR A 80 3.64 22.09 -10.64
CA THR A 80 3.74 20.88 -11.44
C THR A 80 5.11 20.22 -11.29
N TYR A 81 5.16 18.90 -11.40
CA TYR A 81 6.43 18.19 -11.53
C TYR A 81 7.10 18.54 -12.86
N GLU A 82 8.34 19.01 -12.78
CA GLU A 82 9.16 19.36 -13.93
C GLU A 82 10.33 18.37 -14.04
N TYR A 83 10.57 17.89 -15.26
CA TYR A 83 11.76 17.11 -15.56
C TYR A 83 12.78 18.00 -16.28
N LEU A 84 13.93 18.21 -15.63
CA LEU A 84 15.03 19.02 -16.12
C LEU A 84 16.20 18.09 -16.51
N PRO A 85 16.38 17.73 -17.80
CA PRO A 85 17.33 16.70 -18.22
C PRO A 85 18.79 17.04 -17.90
N ASP A 86 19.13 18.32 -17.75
CA ASP A 86 20.47 18.77 -17.40
C ASP A 86 20.77 18.63 -15.89
N LEU A 87 19.75 18.44 -15.06
CA LEU A 87 19.85 18.38 -13.59
C LEU A 87 19.33 17.06 -13.00
N MET A 88 18.57 16.29 -13.76
CA MET A 88 17.85 15.10 -13.30
C MET A 88 18.22 13.88 -14.13
N PRO A 89 18.31 12.69 -13.52
CA PRO A 89 18.60 11.47 -14.25
C PRO A 89 17.41 11.07 -15.14
N ALA A 90 17.66 10.37 -16.24
CA ALA A 90 16.67 10.09 -17.28
C ALA A 90 15.42 9.37 -16.76
N GLU A 91 15.57 8.50 -15.77
CA GLU A 91 14.49 7.78 -15.10
C GLU A 91 13.52 8.69 -14.33
N ALA A 92 13.94 9.91 -13.97
CA ALA A 92 13.06 10.91 -13.38
C ALA A 92 12.13 11.56 -14.42
N ASN A 93 12.28 11.28 -15.72
CA ASN A 93 11.31 11.67 -16.73
C ASN A 93 10.05 10.80 -16.67
N ILE A 94 9.28 10.94 -15.60
CA ILE A 94 8.06 10.18 -15.36
C ILE A 94 6.92 10.84 -16.13
N LYS A 95 6.61 10.32 -17.32
CA LYS A 95 5.60 10.87 -18.24
C LYS A 95 4.24 11.17 -17.60
N ALA A 96 3.83 10.36 -16.62
CA ALA A 96 2.56 10.54 -15.92
C ALA A 96 2.56 11.74 -14.94
N LEU A 97 3.73 12.23 -14.55
CA LEU A 97 3.91 13.33 -13.61
C LEU A 97 4.38 14.62 -14.27
N VAL A 98 5.19 14.54 -15.34
CA VAL A 98 5.70 15.73 -16.04
C VAL A 98 4.56 16.64 -16.47
N HIS A 99 4.65 17.91 -16.06
CA HIS A 99 3.63 18.96 -16.23
C HIS A 99 2.30 18.71 -15.50
N GLN A 100 2.28 17.80 -14.52
CA GLN A 100 1.13 17.55 -13.66
C GLN A 100 1.44 17.95 -12.21
N PRO A 101 0.45 18.47 -11.46
CA PRO A 101 0.60 18.68 -10.04
C PRO A 101 0.69 17.33 -9.31
N TYR A 102 1.65 17.20 -8.40
CA TYR A 102 1.89 15.95 -7.68
C TYR A 102 0.76 15.69 -6.65
N PRO A 103 0.19 14.47 -6.58
CA PRO A 103 -0.77 14.11 -5.53
C PRO A 103 -0.13 14.12 -4.15
N LEU A 104 -0.76 14.77 -3.16
CA LEU A 104 -0.24 14.88 -1.79
C LEU A 104 -0.91 13.87 -0.84
N HIS A 105 -1.23 12.68 -1.36
CA HIS A 105 -1.82 11.61 -0.56
C HIS A 105 -0.88 11.17 0.57
N ASN A 106 -1.44 11.02 1.78
CA ASN A 106 -0.70 10.41 2.89
C ASN A 106 -0.80 8.89 2.79
N TRP A 107 0.33 8.24 2.51
CA TRP A 107 0.43 6.79 2.47
C TRP A 107 0.49 6.22 3.89
N SER A 108 -0.19 5.09 4.11
CA SER A 108 -0.13 4.39 5.39
C SER A 108 1.29 3.94 5.70
N ILE A 109 1.69 4.07 6.96
CA ILE A 109 2.97 3.57 7.47
C ILE A 109 2.97 2.03 7.49
N ALA A 110 4.17 1.45 7.53
CA ALA A 110 4.34 0.02 7.80
C ALA A 110 3.94 -0.31 9.25
N PHE A 111 3.32 -1.47 9.45
CA PHE A 111 2.96 -1.96 10.77
C PHE A 111 2.95 -3.49 10.82
N ASP A 112 3.04 -4.04 12.04
CA ASP A 112 2.83 -5.44 12.36
C ASP A 112 1.94 -5.51 13.60
N ILE A 113 0.77 -6.11 13.47
CA ILE A 113 -0.23 -6.15 14.54
C ILE A 113 -0.79 -7.57 14.70
N ALA A 114 -1.09 -7.96 15.94
CA ALA A 114 -1.85 -9.17 16.22
C ALA A 114 -3.34 -8.92 15.95
N ALA A 115 -3.98 -9.85 15.24
CA ALA A 115 -5.42 -9.78 15.02
C ALA A 115 -6.15 -10.30 16.26
N GLN A 116 -6.88 -9.44 16.97
CA GLN A 116 -7.63 -9.87 18.14
C GLN A 116 -8.74 -10.85 17.74
N GLY A 117 -8.86 -11.95 18.46
CA GLY A 117 -10.00 -12.85 18.33
C GLY A 117 -11.25 -12.12 18.82
N GLY A 118 -12.21 -11.85 17.93
CA GLY A 118 -13.53 -11.40 18.35
C GLY A 118 -14.24 -12.53 19.06
N GLU A 119 -14.62 -12.33 20.32
CA GLU A 119 -15.69 -13.13 20.94
C GLU A 119 -16.92 -13.03 20.02
N ARG A 120 -17.45 -14.18 19.61
CA ARG A 120 -18.71 -14.26 18.89
C ARG A 120 -19.87 -14.26 19.86
#